data_AF-A0A2V8MIG9-F1
#
_entry.id   AF-A0A2V8MIG9-F1
#
_cell.length_a   1.000
_cell.length_b   1.000
_cell.length_c   1.000
_cell.angle_alpha   90.00
_cell.angle_beta   90.00
_cell.angle_gamma   90.00
#
_symmetry.space_group_name_H-M   'P 1'
#
loop_
_entity.id
_entity.type
_entity.pdbx_description
1 polymer ?
#
loop_
_entity_poly.entity_id
_entity_poly.type
_entity_poly.pdbx_seq_one_letter_code
_entity_poly.pdbx_strand_id
1 'polypeptide(L)'
;MILNTLGQARLFPLIAILLTCAIGSDAQSGRRSTGGSTATAPSVSGPKTVEKKPEKPPSIQLLVGVADPDAFTNIPYYLSDTVLDNCLRRLGDASDVMATSAGRGMNRSDAIRHAKEEKNRYVVWLQIGSDLTNSSKQSKNGPDELYVNYTIFEPETAKVRQSGRTHQSIYKTGRVGVSGPSKNSPLYSEYALKQAARETAERVLETFDIKLRDERMLQNRER
;
A
#
# COMPACT_ATOMS: atom_id res chain seq x y z
N MET A 1 19.32 5.61 65.16
CA MET A 1 18.00 6.25 65.26
C MET A 1 17.35 6.11 63.90
N ILE A 2 16.32 5.26 63.84
CA ILE A 2 15.69 4.71 62.63
C ILE A 2 14.36 5.45 62.39
N LEU A 3 13.86 5.37 61.16
CA LEU A 3 12.51 5.63 60.63
C LEU A 3 12.24 7.04 60.06
N ASN A 4 12.05 7.10 58.74
CA ASN A 4 10.70 7.14 58.17
C ASN A 4 10.69 6.88 56.66
N THR A 5 10.51 5.61 56.30
CA THR A 5 10.08 5.13 54.98
C THR A 5 8.55 4.97 55.02
N LEU A 6 7.81 6.05 54.71
CA LEU A 6 6.35 6.02 54.62
C LEU A 6 5.89 6.67 53.30
N GLY A 7 6.18 5.99 52.18
CA GLY A 7 5.70 6.43 50.85
C GLY A 7 5.56 5.29 49.84
N GLN A 8 5.75 4.04 50.27
CA GLN A 8 5.90 2.86 49.39
C GLN A 8 4.77 1.84 49.59
N ALA A 9 3.55 2.29 49.92
CA ALA A 9 2.48 1.36 50.32
C ALA A 9 1.09 1.59 49.69
N ARG A 10 0.94 2.41 48.63
CA ARG A 10 -0.41 2.70 48.08
C ARG A 10 -0.56 2.86 46.57
N LEU A 11 0.33 2.30 45.75
CA LEU A 11 0.14 2.28 44.28
C LEU A 11 0.37 0.89 43.66
N PHE A 12 0.14 -0.16 44.45
CA PHE A 12 0.10 -1.55 43.99
C PHE A 12 -1.25 -2.07 43.39
N PRO A 13 -2.38 -1.32 43.29
CA PRO A 13 -3.61 -1.91 42.72
C PRO A 13 -3.80 -1.70 41.21
N LEU A 14 -3.00 -0.86 40.53
CA LEU A 14 -3.21 -0.55 39.10
C LEU A 14 -2.66 -1.62 38.13
N ILE A 15 -1.74 -2.48 38.61
CA ILE A 15 -1.14 -3.57 37.81
C ILE A 15 -2.06 -4.81 37.73
N ALA A 16 -3.07 -4.94 38.61
CA ALA A 16 -3.97 -6.09 38.64
C ALA A 16 -5.14 -6.04 37.62
N ILE A 17 -5.43 -4.88 37.03
CA ILE A 17 -6.52 -4.72 36.04
C ILE A 17 -6.05 -5.04 34.60
N LEU A 18 -4.74 -5.11 34.37
CA LEU A 18 -4.14 -5.37 33.05
C LEU A 18 -4.09 -6.86 32.64
N LEU A 19 -4.61 -7.80 33.45
CA LEU A 19 -4.46 -9.25 33.20
C LEU A 19 -5.76 -10.03 32.92
N THR A 20 -6.90 -9.38 32.65
CA THR A 20 -8.19 -10.09 32.45
C THR A 20 -8.91 -9.86 31.11
N CYS A 21 -8.30 -9.21 30.12
CA CYS A 21 -8.96 -8.99 28.81
C CYS A 21 -8.71 -10.07 27.75
N ALA A 22 -8.30 -11.28 28.14
CA ALA A 22 -7.93 -12.33 27.19
C ALA A 22 -8.62 -13.67 27.46
N ILE A 23 -9.96 -13.75 27.46
CA ILE A 23 -10.70 -15.02 27.32
C ILE A 23 -12.06 -14.79 26.62
N GLY A 24 -12.27 -15.45 25.48
CA GLY A 24 -13.62 -15.80 24.97
C GLY A 24 -14.10 -15.12 23.69
N SER A 25 -13.56 -15.51 22.52
CA SER A 25 -14.26 -15.37 21.24
C SER A 25 -14.82 -16.74 20.83
N ASP A 26 -15.98 -17.11 21.37
CA ASP A 26 -16.70 -18.30 20.94
C ASP A 26 -17.52 -18.02 19.68
N ALA A 27 -17.25 -18.80 18.66
CA ALA A 27 -17.93 -18.76 17.37
C ALA A 27 -19.41 -19.15 17.52
N GLN A 28 -20.30 -18.21 17.23
CA GLN A 28 -21.75 -18.46 17.17
C GLN A 28 -22.09 -19.24 15.89
N SER A 29 -22.01 -20.57 15.98
CA SER A 29 -22.45 -21.51 14.94
C SER A 29 -23.97 -21.38 14.75
N GLY A 30 -24.37 -20.83 13.60
CA GLY A 30 -25.75 -20.67 13.19
C GLY A 30 -26.48 -22.01 13.09
N ARG A 31 -27.55 -22.13 13.87
CA ARG A 31 -28.64 -23.12 13.88
C ARG A 31 -28.74 -24.01 12.62
N ARG A 32 -28.53 -25.31 12.85
CA ARG A 32 -29.11 -26.41 12.06
C ARG A 32 -30.64 -26.24 12.00
N SER A 33 -31.20 -26.16 10.79
CA SER A 33 -32.60 -26.52 10.56
C SER A 33 -32.66 -27.96 10.09
N THR A 34 -33.18 -28.83 10.94
CA THR A 34 -33.65 -30.17 10.56
C THR A 34 -35.13 -30.09 10.25
N GLY A 35 -35.50 -30.43 9.02
CA GLY A 35 -36.88 -30.60 8.57
C GLY A 35 -36.87 -31.25 7.20
N GLY A 36 -37.02 -32.57 7.16
CA GLY A 36 -36.96 -33.35 5.92
C GLY A 36 -38.28 -33.39 5.15
N SER A 37 -38.21 -33.81 3.90
CA SER A 37 -39.21 -34.69 3.29
C SER A 37 -38.62 -35.40 2.07
N THR A 38 -38.82 -36.72 2.03
CA THR A 38 -38.48 -37.68 1.00
C THR A 38 -39.28 -37.46 -0.29
N ALA A 39 -38.62 -37.54 -1.45
CA ALA A 39 -39.24 -37.96 -2.72
C ALA A 39 -38.16 -38.44 -3.73
N THR A 40 -38.50 -39.47 -4.48
CA THR A 40 -37.66 -40.42 -5.23
C THR A 40 -37.43 -40.04 -6.71
N ALA A 41 -36.18 -40.22 -7.18
CA ALA A 41 -35.71 -40.63 -8.53
C ALA A 41 -35.93 -39.70 -9.77
N PRO A 42 -35.21 -39.89 -10.92
CA PRO A 42 -33.95 -40.60 -11.19
C PRO A 42 -32.85 -39.75 -11.89
N SER A 43 -31.64 -40.33 -11.87
CA SER A 43 -30.42 -40.07 -12.64
C SER A 43 -30.54 -39.40 -14.03
N VAL A 44 -29.80 -38.29 -14.23
CA VAL A 44 -29.08 -38.02 -15.49
C VAL A 44 -27.68 -37.50 -15.17
N SER A 45 -26.70 -38.25 -15.70
CA SER A 45 -25.27 -38.00 -15.65
C SER A 45 -24.87 -36.72 -16.37
N GLY A 46 -23.90 -36.00 -15.81
CA GLY A 46 -23.21 -34.92 -16.50
C GLY A 46 -22.24 -34.20 -15.56
N PRO A 47 -20.96 -34.60 -15.48
CA PRO A 47 -19.96 -33.76 -14.86
C PRO A 47 -19.71 -32.58 -15.79
N LYS A 48 -20.31 -31.42 -15.50
CA LYS A 48 -19.75 -30.15 -15.99
C LYS A 48 -18.43 -29.94 -15.26
N THR A 49 -17.36 -30.45 -15.85
CA THR A 49 -16.00 -30.04 -15.55
C THR A 49 -15.96 -28.53 -15.74
N VAL A 50 -16.06 -27.79 -14.64
CA VAL A 50 -15.64 -26.39 -14.61
C VAL A 50 -14.14 -26.46 -14.86
N GLU A 51 -13.74 -26.20 -16.10
CA GLU A 51 -12.36 -26.01 -16.49
C GLU A 51 -11.83 -24.86 -15.65
N LYS A 52 -11.20 -25.20 -14.52
CA LYS A 52 -10.44 -24.26 -13.71
C LYS A 52 -9.29 -23.81 -14.59
N LYS A 53 -9.52 -22.71 -15.32
CA LYS A 53 -8.48 -21.92 -15.98
C LYS A 53 -7.28 -21.91 -15.04
N PRO A 54 -6.10 -22.39 -15.46
CA PRO A 54 -4.93 -22.33 -14.60
C PRO A 54 -4.72 -20.85 -14.29
N GLU A 55 -5.06 -20.47 -13.06
CA GLU A 55 -4.71 -19.17 -12.51
C GLU A 55 -3.20 -19.24 -12.36
N LYS A 56 -2.51 -18.78 -13.41
CA LYS A 56 -1.04 -18.73 -13.41
C LYS A 56 -0.67 -17.95 -12.16
N PRO A 57 0.07 -18.54 -11.21
CA PRO A 57 0.41 -17.83 -9.99
C PRO A 57 1.12 -16.52 -10.38
N PRO A 58 0.83 -15.42 -9.69
CA PRO A 58 1.45 -14.14 -9.99
C PRO A 58 2.96 -14.33 -9.97
N SER A 59 3.62 -13.98 -11.07
CA SER A 59 5.04 -14.25 -11.26
C SER A 59 5.90 -13.39 -10.33
N ILE A 60 5.39 -12.22 -9.95
CA ILE A 60 6.08 -11.28 -9.09
C ILE A 60 5.23 -10.95 -7.86
N GLN A 61 5.85 -11.05 -6.69
CA GLN A 61 5.23 -10.67 -5.42
C GLN A 61 5.94 -9.44 -4.86
N LEU A 62 5.17 -8.43 -4.47
CA LEU A 62 5.67 -7.15 -3.97
C LEU A 62 5.11 -6.89 -2.57
N LEU A 63 5.98 -6.49 -1.65
CA LEU A 63 5.63 -5.90 -0.37
C LEU A 63 5.91 -4.40 -0.44
N VAL A 64 4.88 -3.58 -0.42
CA VAL A 64 4.98 -2.13 -0.63
C VAL A 64 4.73 -1.41 0.70
N GLY A 65 5.65 -0.55 1.10
CA GLY A 65 5.47 0.31 2.27
C GLY A 65 5.97 1.72 2.00
N VAL A 66 5.50 2.65 2.81
CA VAL A 66 5.81 4.07 2.67
C VAL A 66 6.41 4.60 3.96
N ALA A 67 7.45 5.41 3.85
CA ALA A 67 8.00 6.16 4.97
C ALA A 67 7.01 7.25 5.40
N ASP A 68 6.99 7.53 6.70
CA ASP A 68 6.35 8.75 7.16
C ASP A 68 7.19 9.96 6.71
N PRO A 69 6.55 11.12 6.42
CA PRO A 69 7.28 12.33 6.13
C PRO A 69 8.16 12.72 7.32
N ASP A 70 9.34 13.28 7.03
CA ASP A 70 10.21 13.79 8.08
C ASP A 70 9.48 14.88 8.89
N ALA A 71 9.69 14.88 10.21
CA ALA A 71 9.04 15.83 11.12
C ALA A 71 9.35 17.31 10.82
N PHE A 72 10.40 17.57 10.02
CA PHE A 72 10.81 18.91 9.60
C PHE A 72 10.22 19.32 8.24
N THR A 73 9.45 18.44 7.59
CA THR A 73 8.74 18.74 6.36
C THR A 73 7.31 19.17 6.67
N ASN A 74 6.75 20.07 5.86
CA ASN A 74 5.36 20.53 6.01
C ASN A 74 4.37 19.61 5.28
N ILE A 75 4.72 18.32 5.13
CA ILE A 75 3.98 17.34 4.35
C ILE A 75 2.99 16.61 5.29
N PRO A 76 1.67 16.69 5.04
CA PRO A 76 0.70 15.99 5.87
C PRO A 76 0.85 14.45 5.85
N TYR A 77 0.77 13.81 7.02
CA TYR A 77 0.88 12.34 7.18
C TYR A 77 -0.14 11.52 6.38
N TYR A 78 -1.31 12.08 6.06
CA TYR A 78 -2.34 11.38 5.28
C TYR A 78 -1.89 11.16 3.82
N LEU A 79 -0.93 11.95 3.33
CA LEU A 79 -0.42 11.79 1.96
C LEU A 79 0.33 10.48 1.77
N SER A 80 0.93 9.94 2.83
CA SER A 80 1.56 8.61 2.80
C SER A 80 0.54 7.52 2.50
N ASP A 81 -0.66 7.57 3.10
CA ASP A 81 -1.74 6.64 2.76
C ASP A 81 -2.16 6.79 1.29
N THR A 82 -2.31 8.04 0.83
CA THR A 82 -2.69 8.33 -0.55
C THR A 82 -1.69 7.76 -1.54
N VAL A 83 -0.39 7.93 -1.30
CA VAL A 83 0.68 7.39 -2.16
C VAL A 83 0.68 5.87 -2.14
N LEU A 84 0.59 5.26 -0.95
CA LEU A 84 0.59 3.82 -0.78
C LEU A 84 -0.61 3.17 -1.48
N ASP A 85 -1.83 3.67 -1.26
CA ASP A 85 -3.06 3.16 -1.86
C ASP A 85 -3.04 3.27 -3.37
N ASN A 86 -2.64 4.43 -3.92
CA ASN A 86 -2.62 4.62 -5.37
C ASN A 86 -1.55 3.79 -6.05
N CYS A 87 -0.39 3.59 -5.41
CA CYS A 87 0.65 2.70 -5.90
C CYS A 87 0.17 1.24 -5.89
N LEU A 88 -0.36 0.75 -4.76
CA LEU A 88 -0.89 -0.61 -4.63
C LEU A 88 -2.01 -0.89 -5.63
N ARG A 89 -2.96 0.03 -5.76
CA ARG A 89 -4.07 -0.09 -6.72
C ARG A 89 -3.55 -0.21 -8.14
N ARG A 90 -2.57 0.62 -8.52
CA ARG A 90 -1.99 0.60 -9.87
C ARG A 90 -1.17 -0.67 -10.13
N LEU A 91 -0.45 -1.17 -9.15
CA LEU A 91 0.26 -2.46 -9.23
C LEU A 91 -0.73 -3.63 -9.37
N GLY A 92 -1.87 -3.56 -8.68
CA GLY A 92 -2.94 -4.56 -8.73
C GLY A 92 -3.66 -4.66 -10.08
N ASP A 93 -3.54 -3.65 -10.95
CA ASP A 93 -4.04 -3.72 -12.33
C ASP A 93 -3.23 -4.72 -13.19
N ALA A 94 -2.01 -5.11 -12.78
CA ALA A 94 -1.18 -6.07 -13.50
C ALA A 94 -1.49 -7.50 -13.03
N SER A 95 -2.00 -8.34 -13.94
CA SER A 95 -2.42 -9.72 -13.64
C SER A 95 -1.30 -10.63 -13.12
N ASP A 96 -0.06 -10.31 -13.46
CA ASP A 96 1.12 -11.11 -13.10
C ASP A 96 1.79 -10.62 -11.80
N VAL A 97 1.18 -9.65 -11.10
CA VAL A 97 1.73 -9.04 -9.87
C VAL A 97 0.79 -9.24 -8.69
N MET A 98 1.35 -9.70 -7.57
CA MET A 98 0.68 -9.69 -6.28
C MET A 98 1.33 -8.65 -5.38
N ALA A 99 0.70 -7.48 -5.27
CA ALA A 99 1.15 -6.41 -4.39
C ALA A 99 0.41 -6.45 -3.05
N THR A 100 1.17 -6.43 -1.95
CA THR A 100 0.67 -6.41 -0.58
C THR A 100 1.23 -5.21 0.17
N SER A 101 0.48 -4.70 1.14
CA SER A 101 0.89 -3.53 1.93
C SER A 101 1.68 -3.93 3.17
N ALA A 102 2.82 -3.27 3.40
CA ALA A 102 3.50 -3.21 4.69
C ALA A 102 3.02 -2.03 5.56
N GLY A 103 2.16 -1.17 5.01
CA GLY A 103 1.64 0.00 5.71
C GLY A 103 2.53 1.26 5.63
N ARG A 104 2.20 2.23 6.48
CA ARG A 104 2.95 3.47 6.69
C ARG A 104 4.03 3.30 7.76
N GLY A 105 4.88 4.32 7.91
CA GLY A 105 5.96 4.34 8.90
C GLY A 105 7.12 3.40 8.57
N MET A 106 7.13 2.78 7.39
CA MET A 106 8.22 1.91 6.97
C MET A 106 9.43 2.77 6.58
N ASN A 107 10.38 2.93 7.50
CA ASN A 107 11.63 3.60 7.18
C ASN A 107 12.56 2.68 6.36
N ARG A 108 13.70 3.21 5.92
CA ARG A 108 14.66 2.46 5.09
C ARG A 108 15.18 1.20 5.78
N SER A 109 15.45 1.28 7.08
CA SER A 109 15.99 0.17 7.87
C SER A 109 14.95 -0.94 8.00
N ASP A 110 13.68 -0.59 8.19
CA ASP A 110 12.57 -1.54 8.21
C ASP A 110 12.39 -2.20 6.84
N ALA A 111 12.47 -1.43 5.74
CA ALA A 111 12.41 -1.96 4.39
C ALA A 111 13.54 -2.97 4.11
N ILE A 112 14.77 -2.66 4.53
CA ILE A 112 15.93 -3.57 4.42
C ILE A 112 15.72 -4.81 5.29
N ARG A 113 15.18 -4.66 6.50
CA ARG A 113 14.86 -5.80 7.38
C ARG A 113 13.84 -6.71 6.71
N HIS A 114 12.72 -6.17 6.25
CA HIS A 114 11.71 -6.93 5.51
C HIS A 114 12.33 -7.63 4.30
N ALA A 115 13.15 -6.94 3.50
CA ALA A 115 13.77 -7.56 2.33
C ALA A 115 14.66 -8.76 2.68
N LYS A 116 15.36 -8.73 3.81
CA LYS A 116 16.15 -9.88 4.29
C LYS A 116 15.30 -11.03 4.84
N GLU A 117 14.14 -10.73 5.40
CA GLU A 117 13.20 -11.73 5.94
C GLU A 117 12.35 -12.39 4.85
N GLU A 118 12.07 -11.67 3.77
CA GLU A 118 11.34 -12.16 2.61
C GLU A 118 12.19 -13.12 1.76
N LYS A 119 11.56 -14.22 1.32
CA LYS A 119 12.18 -15.21 0.42
C LYS A 119 11.84 -14.95 -1.05
N ASN A 120 10.60 -14.56 -1.31
CA ASN A 120 10.04 -14.47 -2.67
C ASN A 120 9.53 -13.07 -3.03
N ARG A 121 9.38 -12.17 -2.04
CA ARG A 121 8.78 -10.84 -2.25
C ARG A 121 9.85 -9.79 -2.38
N TYR A 122 9.79 -8.99 -3.43
CA TYR A 122 10.56 -7.75 -3.50
C TYR A 122 9.93 -6.72 -2.57
N VAL A 123 10.76 -5.95 -1.88
CA VAL A 123 10.28 -4.86 -1.03
C VAL A 123 10.38 -3.55 -1.77
N VAL A 124 9.24 -2.89 -1.97
CA VAL A 124 9.16 -1.56 -2.57
C VAL A 124 9.00 -0.55 -1.45
N TRP A 125 10.02 0.28 -1.27
CA TRP A 125 10.03 1.34 -0.27
C TRP A 125 9.79 2.69 -0.93
N LEU A 126 8.73 3.37 -0.48
CA LEU A 126 8.29 4.66 -0.99
C LEU A 126 8.61 5.78 0.00
N GLN A 127 8.96 6.96 -0.50
CA GLN A 127 9.09 8.17 0.30
C GLN A 127 8.49 9.36 -0.42
N ILE A 128 7.84 10.24 0.32
CA ILE A 128 7.39 11.53 -0.19
C ILE A 128 8.49 12.55 0.12
N GLY A 129 8.88 13.32 -0.88
CA GLY A 129 9.81 14.43 -0.70
C GLY A 129 9.28 15.73 -1.29
N SER A 130 9.95 16.81 -0.92
CA SER A 130 9.71 18.18 -1.38
C SER A 130 11.00 18.74 -1.96
N ASP A 131 10.91 19.49 -3.06
CA ASP A 131 12.06 20.23 -3.60
C ASP A 131 12.30 21.57 -2.88
N LEU A 132 11.29 22.09 -2.17
CA LEU A 132 11.39 23.32 -1.39
C LEU A 132 12.18 23.14 -0.09
N THR A 133 12.12 21.95 0.53
CA THR A 133 12.88 21.67 1.78
C THR A 133 14.37 21.51 1.55
N ASN A 134 14.81 21.16 0.34
CA ASN A 134 16.23 21.00 -0.01
C ASN A 134 16.87 22.30 -0.54
N SER A 135 16.05 23.28 -0.90
CA SER A 135 16.51 24.56 -1.41
C SER A 135 16.46 25.58 -0.28
N SER A 136 17.59 26.19 0.08
CA SER A 136 17.67 27.33 1.01
C SER A 136 16.89 28.60 0.55
N LYS A 137 16.04 28.45 -0.45
CA LYS A 137 15.12 29.43 -0.99
C LYS A 137 13.71 29.00 -0.61
N GLN A 138 13.29 29.41 0.58
CA GLN A 138 11.90 29.38 0.99
C GLN A 138 11.08 30.10 -0.09
N SER A 139 10.35 29.32 -0.91
CA SER A 139 9.54 29.87 -2.00
C SER A 139 8.48 30.74 -1.37
N LYS A 140 8.61 32.06 -1.54
CA LYS A 140 7.71 33.03 -0.93
C LYS A 140 6.28 32.93 -1.46
N ASN A 141 5.99 32.21 -2.55
CA ASN A 141 4.67 32.24 -3.22
C ASN A 141 4.33 31.02 -4.12
N GLY A 142 4.95 29.85 -3.96
CA GLY A 142 4.67 28.67 -4.81
C GLY A 142 4.23 27.45 -4.01
N PRO A 143 3.31 26.62 -4.53
CA PRO A 143 2.97 25.34 -3.90
C PRO A 143 4.20 24.44 -3.83
N ASP A 144 4.26 23.61 -2.79
CA ASP A 144 5.33 22.64 -2.63
C ASP A 144 5.28 21.59 -3.75
N GLU A 145 6.38 21.48 -4.49
CA GLU A 145 6.53 20.48 -5.54
C GLU A 145 6.92 19.17 -4.87
N LEU A 146 5.90 18.33 -4.68
CA LEU A 146 6.04 17.02 -4.07
C LEU A 146 6.38 15.97 -5.12
N TYR A 147 7.23 15.02 -4.73
CA TYR A 147 7.62 13.88 -5.55
C TYR A 147 7.59 12.59 -4.73
N VAL A 148 7.58 11.45 -5.42
CA VAL A 148 7.70 10.12 -4.81
C VAL A 148 9.05 9.52 -5.17
N ASN A 149 9.89 9.29 -4.16
CA ASN A 149 11.06 8.44 -4.31
C ASN A 149 10.65 6.98 -4.10
N TYR A 150 11.27 6.08 -4.83
CA TYR A 150 11.10 4.64 -4.63
C TYR A 150 12.44 3.92 -4.65
N THR A 151 12.51 2.81 -3.92
CA THR A 151 13.62 1.86 -3.95
C THR A 151 13.05 0.44 -3.91
N ILE A 152 13.54 -0.43 -4.78
CA ILE A 152 13.18 -1.84 -4.85
C ILE A 152 14.34 -2.65 -4.27
N PHE A 153 14.08 -3.40 -3.21
CA PHE A 153 15.03 -4.30 -2.58
C PHE A 153 14.75 -5.75 -2.97
N GLU A 154 15.81 -6.48 -3.30
CA GLU A 154 15.75 -7.92 -3.56
C GLU A 154 15.51 -8.71 -2.27
N PRO A 155 14.72 -9.81 -2.33
CA PRO A 155 14.55 -10.70 -1.20
C PRO A 155 15.89 -11.32 -0.78
N GLU A 156 15.98 -11.75 0.48
CA GLU A 156 17.12 -12.35 1.18
C GLU A 156 18.36 -11.44 1.33
N THR A 157 18.70 -10.64 0.31
CA THR A 157 19.94 -9.87 0.25
C THR A 157 19.76 -8.40 0.61
N ALA A 158 18.54 -7.86 0.44
CA ALA A 158 18.25 -6.42 0.48
C ALA A 158 19.14 -5.58 -0.45
N LYS A 159 19.66 -6.17 -1.54
CA LYS A 159 20.34 -5.40 -2.58
C LYS A 159 19.33 -4.51 -3.29
N VAL A 160 19.75 -3.30 -3.63
CA VAL A 160 18.93 -2.37 -4.41
C VAL A 160 18.92 -2.85 -5.85
N ARG A 161 17.75 -3.28 -6.32
CA ARG A 161 17.53 -3.63 -7.73
C ARG A 161 17.35 -2.39 -8.59
N GLN A 162 16.53 -1.45 -8.13
CA GLN A 162 16.28 -0.17 -8.78
C GLN A 162 15.89 0.87 -7.75
N SER A 163 16.21 2.13 -8.04
CA SER A 163 15.67 3.27 -7.31
C SER A 163 15.41 4.41 -8.28
N GLY A 164 14.53 5.31 -7.91
CA GLY A 164 14.23 6.46 -8.74
C GLY A 164 13.32 7.45 -8.05
N ARG A 165 13.00 8.50 -8.78
CA ARG A 165 12.10 9.56 -8.36
C ARG A 165 11.10 9.84 -9.47
N THR A 166 9.83 9.93 -9.12
CA THR A 166 8.76 10.38 -10.01
C THR A 166 8.26 11.72 -9.51
N HIS A 167 8.19 12.68 -10.42
CA HIS A 167 7.69 14.01 -10.13
C HIS A 167 6.24 14.12 -10.59
N GLN A 168 5.63 15.25 -10.23
CA GLN A 168 4.41 15.73 -10.86
C GLN A 168 4.61 16.01 -12.35
N SER A 169 4.60 14.98 -13.21
CA SER A 169 4.54 15.18 -14.65
C SER A 169 3.10 15.55 -15.03
N ILE A 170 2.72 16.79 -14.72
CA ILE A 170 1.46 17.34 -15.18
C ILE A 170 1.62 17.50 -16.68
N TYR A 171 0.80 16.78 -17.44
CA TYR A 171 0.57 17.05 -18.86
C TYR A 171 0.64 18.56 -19.07
N LYS A 172 1.73 19.03 -19.70
CA LYS A 172 1.86 20.42 -20.13
C LYS A 172 0.57 20.72 -20.86
N THR A 173 -0.23 21.61 -20.28
CA THR A 173 -1.56 22.03 -20.71
C THR A 173 -1.72 21.92 -22.23
N GLY A 174 -2.18 20.76 -22.67
CA GLY A 174 -2.55 20.47 -24.04
C GLY A 174 -3.99 20.93 -24.17
N ARG A 175 -4.22 21.75 -25.19
CA ARG A 175 -5.54 22.25 -25.60
C ARG A 175 -6.63 21.18 -25.39
N VAL A 176 -7.78 21.62 -24.88
CA VAL A 176 -9.05 20.87 -24.70
C VAL A 176 -9.28 20.31 -23.28
N GLY A 177 -9.89 21.13 -22.42
CA GLY A 177 -11.21 20.76 -21.87
C GLY A 177 -11.34 20.32 -20.42
N VAL A 178 -10.27 20.10 -19.64
CA VAL A 178 -10.43 19.77 -18.21
C VAL A 178 -9.46 20.58 -17.35
N SER A 179 -9.98 21.58 -16.65
CA SER A 179 -9.21 22.35 -15.67
C SER A 179 -8.89 21.45 -14.48
N GLY A 180 -7.61 21.12 -14.30
CA GLY A 180 -7.12 20.51 -13.07
C GLY A 180 -7.29 21.47 -11.86
N PRO A 181 -7.14 20.97 -10.63
CA PRO A 181 -7.21 21.80 -9.43
C PRO A 181 -6.23 22.98 -9.53
N SER A 182 -6.59 24.12 -8.92
CA SER A 182 -5.74 25.31 -8.88
C SER A 182 -4.39 24.98 -8.23
N LYS A 183 -3.28 25.43 -8.84
CA LYS A 183 -1.91 25.15 -8.38
C LYS A 183 -1.67 25.48 -6.90
N ASN A 184 -2.39 26.45 -6.35
CA ASN A 184 -2.22 26.91 -4.96
C ASN A 184 -3.13 26.19 -3.95
N SER A 185 -3.81 25.11 -4.35
CA SER A 185 -4.72 24.36 -3.48
C SER A 185 -4.04 23.10 -2.93
N PRO A 186 -4.28 22.71 -1.66
CA PRO A 186 -3.89 21.40 -1.14
C PRO A 186 -4.39 20.22 -2.01
N LEU A 187 -5.53 20.41 -2.69
CA LEU A 187 -6.09 19.43 -3.63
C LEU A 187 -5.19 19.19 -4.86
N TYR A 188 -4.38 20.18 -5.24
CA TYR A 188 -3.43 20.06 -6.34
C TYR A 188 -2.24 19.19 -5.96
N SER A 189 -1.66 19.41 -4.78
CA SER A 189 -0.55 18.58 -4.27
C SER A 189 -0.97 17.12 -4.09
N GLU A 190 -2.19 16.87 -3.62
CA GLU A 190 -2.73 15.51 -3.51
C GLU A 190 -2.95 14.87 -4.89
N TYR A 191 -3.55 15.59 -5.84
CA TYR A 191 -3.73 15.09 -7.20
C TYR A 191 -2.39 14.76 -7.87
N ALA A 192 -1.41 15.65 -7.72
CA ALA A 192 -0.06 15.48 -8.24
C ALA A 192 0.63 14.24 -7.65
N LEU A 193 0.55 14.04 -6.34
CA LEU A 193 1.07 12.85 -5.68
C LEU A 193 0.38 11.57 -6.12
N LYS A 194 -0.94 11.59 -6.36
CA LYS A 194 -1.65 10.43 -6.92
C LYS A 194 -1.09 10.04 -8.29
N GLN A 195 -0.77 11.02 -9.13
CA GLN A 195 -0.14 10.75 -10.43
C GLN A 195 1.28 10.24 -10.29
N ALA A 196 2.10 10.85 -9.43
CA ALA A 196 3.46 10.38 -9.15
C ALA A 196 3.46 8.94 -8.58
N ALA A 197 2.51 8.60 -7.71
CA ALA A 197 2.36 7.24 -7.19
C ALA A 197 2.01 6.22 -8.30
N ARG A 198 1.15 6.61 -9.25
CA ARG A 198 0.83 5.76 -10.41
C ARG A 198 2.02 5.60 -11.35
N GLU A 199 2.74 6.67 -11.66
CA GLU A 199 3.97 6.59 -12.44
C GLU A 199 5.01 5.71 -11.72
N THR A 200 5.12 5.83 -10.40
CA THR A 200 6.01 4.98 -9.60
C THR A 200 5.66 3.51 -9.75
N ALA A 201 4.38 3.15 -9.65
CA ALA A 201 3.94 1.78 -9.92
C ALA A 201 4.30 1.34 -11.34
N GLU A 202 4.13 2.19 -12.35
CA GLU A 202 4.52 1.87 -13.74
C GLU A 202 6.03 1.65 -13.88
N ARG A 203 6.86 2.46 -13.22
CA ARG A 203 8.32 2.26 -13.19
C ARG A 203 8.72 0.96 -12.49
N VAL A 204 8.03 0.61 -11.41
CA VAL A 204 8.24 -0.67 -10.72
C VAL A 204 7.89 -1.84 -11.64
N LEU A 205 6.76 -1.76 -12.37
CA LEU A 205 6.38 -2.80 -13.34
C LEU A 205 7.37 -2.90 -14.50
N GLU A 206 7.86 -1.77 -15.00
CA GLU A 206 8.91 -1.68 -16.03
C GLU A 206 10.19 -2.40 -15.61
N THR A 207 10.59 -2.34 -14.32
CA THR A 207 11.74 -3.09 -13.77
C THR A 207 11.64 -4.61 -13.92
N PHE A 208 10.42 -5.13 -14.03
CA PHE A 208 10.13 -6.55 -14.18
C PHE A 208 9.66 -6.91 -15.60
N ASP A 209 9.78 -5.98 -16.56
CA ASP A 209 9.30 -6.12 -17.94
C ASP A 209 7.79 -6.40 -18.04
N ILE A 210 7.02 -5.97 -17.02
CA ILE A 210 5.57 -6.17 -16.96
C ILE A 210 4.89 -4.98 -17.61
N LYS A 211 4.12 -5.25 -18.68
CA LYS A 211 3.26 -4.25 -19.31
C LYS A 211 1.85 -4.38 -18.75
N LEU A 212 1.29 -3.26 -18.32
CA LEU A 212 -0.14 -3.18 -17.99
C LEU A 212 -0.93 -3.50 -19.26
N ARG A 213 -1.75 -4.55 -19.20
CA ARG A 213 -2.70 -4.86 -20.28
C ARG A 213 -3.73 -3.74 -20.29
N ASP A 214 -3.70 -2.90 -21.31
CA ASP A 214 -4.71 -1.87 -21.49
C ASP A 214 -6.02 -2.54 -21.93
N GLU A 215 -6.84 -2.98 -20.98
CA GLU A 215 -8.13 -3.62 -21.25
C GLU A 215 -9.09 -2.70 -22.04
N ARG A 216 -8.79 -1.38 -22.06
CA ARG A 216 -9.46 -0.40 -22.94
C ARG A 216 -9.28 -0.69 -24.43
N MET A 217 -8.21 -1.40 -24.82
CA MET A 217 -7.98 -1.80 -26.21
C MET A 217 -8.73 -3.07 -26.61
N LEU A 218 -9.20 -3.86 -25.64
CA LEU A 218 -10.00 -5.07 -25.91
C LEU A 218 -11.48 -4.71 -26.09
N GLN A 219 -12.02 -3.74 -25.36
CA GLN A 219 -13.41 -3.29 -25.52
C GLN A 219 -13.71 -2.61 -26.87
N ASN A 220 -12.69 -2.10 -27.56
CA ASN A 220 -12.84 -1.50 -28.89
C ASN A 220 -12.63 -2.49 -30.05
N ARG A 221 -12.28 -3.75 -29.78
CA ARG A 221 -12.18 -4.80 -30.82
C ARG A 221 -13.43 -5.67 -30.94
N GLU A 222 -14.38 -5.53 -30.01
CA GLU A 222 -15.64 -6.27 -30.01
C GLU A 222 -16.85 -5.39 -30.37
N ARG A 223 -16.62 -4.26 -31.05
CA ARG A 223 -17.68 -3.46 -31.68
C ARG A 223 -17.45 -3.31 -33.17
#